data_AF-A0A520PNJ6-F1
#
_entry.id   AF-A0A520PNJ6-F1
#
_cell.length_a   1.000
_cell.length_b   1.000
_cell.length_c   1.000
_cell.angle_alpha   90.00
_cell.angle_beta   90.00
_cell.angle_gamma   90.00
#
_symmetry.space_group_name_H-M   'P 1'
#
loop_
_entity.id
_entity.type
_entity.pdbx_description
1 polymer ?
#
loop_
_entity_poly.entity_id
_entity_poly.type
_entity_poly.pdbx_seq_one_letter_code
_entity_poly.pdbx_strand_id
1 'polypeptide(L)'
;MKLISLIIILLTVFTMNLKAVPAAPYLITFAQPDGSTFQAHLKGDENFSWIETQNKQVLVKSKNSGFFEFAIIEEDEERRMKLVPSGVPVIKRGQSGLRVAPGIPNVTREQLGKMWQSNIDEKRNIKLIPAKNSP
;
A
#
# COMPACT_ATOMS: atom_id res chain seq x y z
N MET A 1 -22.13 27.08 -37.58
CA MET A 1 -22.52 27.02 -36.14
C MET A 1 -23.32 25.77 -35.78
N LYS A 2 -24.39 25.40 -36.53
CA LYS A 2 -25.26 24.25 -36.21
C LYS A 2 -24.53 22.88 -36.24
N LEU A 3 -23.65 22.66 -37.22
CA LEU A 3 -22.87 21.41 -37.35
C LEU A 3 -21.87 21.22 -36.21
N ILE A 4 -21.18 22.30 -35.82
CA ILE A 4 -20.20 22.28 -34.73
C ILE A 4 -20.91 21.97 -33.40
N SER A 5 -22.08 22.57 -33.17
CA SER A 5 -22.92 22.28 -32.00
C SER A 5 -23.34 20.80 -31.95
N LEU A 6 -23.73 20.23 -33.09
CA LEU A 6 -24.12 18.81 -33.19
C LEU A 6 -22.95 17.86 -32.88
N ILE A 7 -21.74 18.19 -33.37
CA ILE A 7 -20.52 17.41 -33.11
C ILE A 7 -20.17 17.46 -31.62
N ILE A 8 -20.28 18.62 -30.98
CA ILE A 8 -20.00 18.78 -29.55
C ILE A 8 -20.97 17.95 -28.71
N ILE A 9 -22.28 17.97 -29.04
CA ILE A 9 -23.30 17.18 -28.34
C ILE A 9 -23.05 15.67 -28.51
N LEU A 10 -22.66 15.24 -29.71
CA LEU A 10 -22.36 13.84 -29.98
C LEU A 10 -21.14 13.34 -29.18
N LEU A 11 -20.11 14.19 -29.04
CA LEU A 11 -18.91 13.90 -28.25
C LEU A 11 -19.21 13.79 -26.75
N THR A 12 -20.07 14.64 -26.18
CA THR A 12 -20.43 14.58 -24.75
C THR A 12 -21.28 13.38 -24.37
N VAL A 13 -22.14 12.87 -25.27
CA VAL A 13 -22.93 11.67 -25.00
C VAL A 13 -22.03 10.41 -24.96
N PHE A 14 -20.93 10.40 -25.73
CA PHE A 14 -20.01 9.27 -25.77
C PHE A 14 -19.16 9.11 -24.49
N THR A 15 -18.88 10.20 -23.76
CA THR A 15 -18.04 10.14 -22.55
C THR A 15 -18.76 9.65 -21.29
N MET A 16 -20.09 9.55 -21.31
CA MET A 16 -20.88 9.16 -20.13
C MET A 16 -20.68 7.69 -19.68
N ASN A 17 -20.00 6.86 -20.49
CA ASN A 17 -19.79 5.44 -20.21
C ASN A 17 -18.39 5.09 -19.68
N LEU A 18 -17.55 6.08 -19.36
CA LEU A 18 -16.24 5.85 -18.75
C LEU A 18 -16.38 5.48 -17.27
N LYS A 19 -16.66 4.20 -17.00
CA LYS A 19 -16.56 3.62 -15.66
C LYS A 19 -15.09 3.39 -15.35
N ALA A 20 -14.53 4.17 -14.43
CA ALA A 20 -13.22 3.88 -13.87
C ALA A 20 -13.28 2.51 -13.16
N VAL A 21 -12.41 1.57 -13.58
CA VAL A 21 -12.31 0.25 -12.93
C VAL A 21 -11.77 0.47 -11.52
N PRO A 22 -12.48 0.03 -10.46
CA PRO A 22 -11.98 0.15 -9.10
C PRO A 22 -10.70 -0.70 -8.96
N ALA A 23 -9.65 -0.10 -8.39
CA ALA A 23 -8.39 -0.79 -8.12
C ALA A 23 -8.65 -2.02 -7.23
N ALA A 24 -8.17 -3.19 -7.68
CA ALA A 24 -8.32 -4.53 -7.11
C ALA A 24 -8.96 -4.57 -5.70
N PRO A 25 -10.30 -4.65 -5.61
CA PRO A 25 -11.00 -4.77 -4.34
C PRO A 25 -10.92 -6.20 -3.75
N TYR A 26 -10.12 -7.08 -4.35
CA TYR A 26 -10.17 -8.52 -4.09
C TYR A 26 -9.21 -8.92 -2.97
N LEU A 27 -9.63 -9.92 -2.20
CA LEU A 27 -8.76 -10.62 -1.28
C LEU A 27 -7.75 -11.45 -2.06
N ILE A 28 -6.47 -11.26 -1.76
CA ILE A 28 -5.36 -12.02 -2.32
C ILE A 28 -4.93 -13.06 -1.29
N THR A 29 -4.73 -14.29 -1.74
CA THR A 29 -4.18 -15.36 -0.89
C THR A 29 -2.66 -15.24 -0.88
N PHE A 30 -2.09 -15.02 0.30
CA PHE A 30 -0.67 -14.97 0.56
C PHE A 30 -0.21 -16.26 1.21
N ALA A 31 0.92 -16.80 0.76
CA ALA A 31 1.59 -17.94 1.37
C ALA A 31 2.73 -17.49 2.29
N GLN A 32 2.87 -18.16 3.42
CA GLN A 32 3.98 -17.97 4.36
C GLN A 32 5.04 -19.07 4.18
N PRO A 33 6.28 -18.84 4.70
CA PRO A 33 7.36 -19.82 4.59
C PRO A 33 7.05 -21.19 5.19
N ASP A 34 6.14 -21.26 6.17
CA ASP A 34 5.71 -22.52 6.80
C ASP A 34 4.59 -23.27 6.04
N GLY A 35 4.21 -22.76 4.86
CA GLY A 35 3.16 -23.31 4.02
C GLY A 35 1.74 -22.92 4.43
N SER A 36 1.57 -22.17 5.52
CA SER A 36 0.27 -21.62 5.87
C SER A 36 -0.10 -20.44 4.96
N THR A 37 -1.39 -20.20 4.78
CA THR A 37 -1.90 -19.18 3.87
C THR A 37 -2.92 -18.29 4.56
N PHE A 38 -2.98 -17.03 4.17
CA PHE A 38 -4.00 -16.09 4.63
C PHE A 38 -4.48 -15.19 3.51
N GLN A 39 -5.65 -14.58 3.70
CA GLN A 39 -6.23 -13.64 2.74
C GLN A 39 -6.13 -12.21 3.25
N ALA A 40 -5.68 -11.29 2.38
CA ALA A 40 -5.58 -9.87 2.69
C ALA A 40 -5.69 -9.02 1.41
N HIS A 41 -5.90 -7.72 1.58
CA HIS A 41 -5.88 -6.76 0.48
C HIS A 41 -4.48 -6.22 0.29
N LEU A 42 -3.98 -6.22 -0.95
CA LEU A 42 -2.83 -5.43 -1.32
C LEU A 42 -3.30 -4.01 -1.66
N LYS A 43 -2.77 -3.01 -0.98
CA LYS A 43 -3.09 -1.59 -1.16
C LYS A 43 -1.83 -0.81 -1.51
N GLY A 44 -2.03 0.33 -2.18
CA GLY A 44 -0.96 1.27 -2.49
C GLY A 44 -0.77 1.51 -3.99
N ASP A 45 0.35 2.14 -4.30
CA ASP A 45 0.77 2.54 -5.64
C ASP A 45 2.29 2.32 -5.84
N GLU A 46 2.85 2.90 -6.91
CA GLU A 46 4.29 2.86 -7.23
C GLU A 46 5.20 3.56 -6.20
N ASN A 47 4.62 4.32 -5.28
CA ASN A 47 5.33 5.10 -4.28
C ASN A 47 5.33 4.42 -2.92
N PHE A 48 4.22 3.76 -2.58
CA PHE A 48 4.08 3.07 -1.32
C PHE A 48 2.99 2.00 -1.41
N SER A 49 3.32 0.77 -0.99
CA SER A 49 2.38 -0.34 -0.92
C SER A 49 2.44 -1.04 0.42
N TRP A 50 1.30 -1.55 0.86
CA TRP A 50 1.13 -2.28 2.12
C TRP A 50 0.05 -3.34 1.97
N ILE A 51 0.06 -4.31 2.87
CA ILE A 51 -0.95 -5.36 2.92
C ILE A 51 -1.87 -5.07 4.10
N GLU A 52 -3.17 -5.15 3.89
CA GLU A 52 -4.20 -4.87 4.89
C GLU A 52 -5.10 -6.10 5.08
N THR A 53 -5.20 -6.58 6.32
CA THR A 53 -6.13 -7.66 6.67
C THR A 53 -7.58 -7.17 6.61
N GLN A 54 -8.54 -8.10 6.61
CA GLN A 54 -9.97 -7.75 6.72
C GLN A 54 -10.29 -6.92 7.97
N ASN A 55 -9.49 -7.05 9.03
CA ASN A 55 -9.61 -6.30 10.28
C ASN A 55 -8.90 -4.94 10.25
N LYS A 56 -8.51 -4.45 9.07
CA LYS A 56 -7.79 -3.18 8.87
C LYS A 56 -6.45 -3.12 9.61
N GLN A 57 -5.82 -4.27 9.85
CA GLN A 57 -4.46 -4.32 10.39
C GLN A 57 -3.46 -4.39 9.24
N VAL A 58 -2.43 -3.55 9.31
CA VAL A 58 -1.38 -3.48 8.30
C VAL A 58 -0.33 -4.56 8.55
N LEU A 59 0.09 -5.21 7.48
CA LEU A 59 1.09 -6.26 7.47
C LEU A 59 2.30 -5.84 6.61
N VAL A 60 3.47 -6.30 7.02
CA VAL A 60 4.72 -6.18 6.27
C VAL A 60 5.43 -7.53 6.22
N LYS A 61 6.15 -7.78 5.13
CA LYS A 61 7.00 -8.96 5.01
C LYS A 61 8.33 -8.69 5.74
N SER A 62 8.61 -9.46 6.77
CA SER A 62 9.89 -9.40 7.46
C SER A 62 10.98 -9.97 6.57
N LYS A 63 12.06 -9.21 6.37
CA LYS A 63 13.25 -9.69 5.64
C LYS A 63 14.04 -10.74 6.43
N ASN A 64 13.93 -10.72 7.76
CA ASN A 64 14.66 -11.61 8.65
C ASN A 64 13.98 -12.99 8.74
N SER A 65 12.67 -13.02 9.00
CA SER A 65 11.92 -14.27 9.15
C SER A 65 11.34 -14.79 7.83
N GLY A 66 11.12 -13.90 6.85
CA GLY A 66 10.38 -14.21 5.62
C GLY A 66 8.87 -14.26 5.81
N PHE A 67 8.36 -14.16 7.04
CA PHE A 67 6.94 -14.18 7.35
C PHE A 67 6.29 -12.82 7.12
N PHE A 68 4.99 -12.84 6.85
CA PHE A 68 4.15 -11.66 6.98
C PHE A 68 3.80 -11.43 8.45
N GLU A 69 4.17 -10.26 8.95
CA GLU A 69 4.05 -9.86 10.35
C GLU A 69 3.24 -8.56 10.45
N PHE A 70 2.64 -8.31 11.61
CA PHE A 70 1.97 -7.03 11.85
C PHE A 70 2.98 -5.90 11.76
N ALA A 71 2.57 -4.79 11.16
CA ALA A 71 3.41 -3.62 11.04
C ALA A 71 3.32 -2.76 12.30
N ILE A 72 4.47 -2.28 12.77
CA ILE A 72 4.56 -1.16 13.70
C ILE A 72 5.22 0.01 12.97
N ILE A 73 5.00 1.21 13.51
CA ILE A 73 5.63 2.42 13.00
C ILE A 73 6.85 2.69 13.86
N GLU A 74 7.99 2.81 13.22
CA GLU A 74 9.21 3.33 13.82
C GLU A 74 9.62 4.63 13.11
N GLU A 75 10.28 5.51 13.84
CA GLU A 75 10.92 6.69 13.28
C GLU A 75 12.39 6.38 13.02
N ASP A 76 12.83 6.64 11.78
CA ASP A 76 14.24 6.56 11.39
C ASP A 76 15.04 7.74 11.97
N GLU A 77 16.36 7.73 11.84
CA GLU A 77 17.28 8.79 12.33
C GLU A 77 16.89 10.20 11.82
N GLU A 78 16.27 10.25 10.64
CA GLU A 78 15.77 11.47 10.01
C GLU A 78 14.32 11.83 10.40
N ARG A 79 13.78 11.23 11.47
CA ARG A 79 12.38 11.37 11.94
C ARG A 79 11.34 10.97 10.89
N ARG A 80 11.71 10.07 9.98
CA ARG A 80 10.80 9.53 8.97
C ARG A 80 10.07 8.33 9.53
N MET A 81 8.74 8.33 9.42
CA MET A 81 7.92 7.18 9.79
C MET A 81 8.13 6.04 8.79
N LYS A 82 8.34 4.83 9.30
CA LYS A 82 8.53 3.63 8.49
C LYS A 82 7.75 2.47 9.06
N LEU A 83 7.15 1.67 8.17
CA LEU A 83 6.56 0.39 8.55
C LEU A 83 7.67 -0.64 8.76
N VAL A 84 7.74 -1.20 9.97
CA VAL A 84 8.67 -2.27 10.31
C VAL A 84 7.91 -3.49 10.87
N PRO A 85 8.48 -4.69 10.73
CA PRO A 85 7.85 -5.91 11.23
C PRO A 85 7.86 -5.96 12.76
N SER A 86 6.72 -6.26 13.36
CA SER A 86 6.54 -6.37 14.82
C SER A 86 7.18 -7.59 15.48
N GLY A 87 7.65 -8.59 14.72
CA GLY A 87 8.03 -9.90 15.23
C GLY A 87 6.85 -10.86 15.39
N VAL A 88 5.60 -10.40 15.23
CA VAL A 88 4.40 -11.22 15.40
C VAL A 88 3.83 -11.60 14.04
N PRO A 89 3.91 -12.87 13.62
CA PRO A 89 3.37 -13.31 12.34
C PRO A 89 1.85 -13.36 12.36
N VAL A 90 1.25 -13.06 11.20
CA VAL A 90 -0.20 -12.97 11.03
C VAL A 90 -0.92 -14.30 11.24
N ILE A 91 -0.32 -15.38 10.76
CA ILE A 91 -0.73 -16.76 10.98
C ILE A 91 0.53 -17.63 11.11
N LYS A 92 0.36 -18.83 11.68
CA LYS A 92 1.36 -19.89 11.72
C LYS A 92 0.68 -21.22 11.37
N ARG A 93 1.46 -22.18 10.89
CA ARG A 93 1.01 -23.56 10.64
C ARG A 93 0.28 -24.13 11.86
N GLY A 94 -0.92 -24.67 11.62
CA GLY A 94 -1.79 -25.24 12.66
C GLY A 94 -2.78 -24.26 13.29
N GLN A 95 -2.81 -23.00 12.85
CA GLN A 95 -3.84 -22.05 13.25
C GLN A 95 -4.99 -21.99 12.23
N SER A 96 -6.23 -22.01 12.71
CA SER A 96 -7.43 -22.01 11.87
C SER A 96 -7.89 -20.62 11.42
N GLY A 97 -7.21 -19.53 11.83
CA GLY A 97 -7.63 -18.17 11.49
C GLY A 97 -6.56 -17.12 11.74
N LEU A 98 -6.79 -15.92 11.16
CA LEU A 98 -5.97 -14.74 11.35
C LEU A 98 -5.93 -14.36 12.85
N ARG A 99 -4.73 -14.16 13.40
CA ARG A 99 -4.60 -13.58 14.73
C ARG A 99 -4.93 -12.10 14.65
N VAL A 100 -5.79 -11.60 15.53
CA VAL A 100 -5.72 -10.18 15.89
C VAL A 100 -4.63 -10.10 16.94
N ALA A 101 -3.51 -9.43 16.65
CA ALA A 101 -2.46 -9.26 17.65
C ALA A 101 -2.90 -8.26 18.73
N PRO A 102 -3.22 -8.71 19.96
CA PRO A 102 -3.58 -7.81 21.03
C PRO A 102 -2.32 -7.05 21.48
N GLY A 103 -2.41 -5.72 21.61
CA GLY A 103 -1.31 -4.87 22.06
C GLY A 103 -0.42 -4.29 20.94
N ILE A 104 -0.65 -4.65 19.67
CA ILE A 104 0.01 -3.98 18.55
C ILE A 104 -0.84 -2.76 18.14
N PRO A 105 -0.29 -1.53 18.18
CA PRO A 105 -1.03 -0.35 17.77
C PRO A 105 -1.40 -0.47 16.29
N ASN A 106 -2.65 -0.17 15.96
CA ASN A 106 -3.06 -0.20 14.56
C ASN A 106 -2.51 1.02 13.83
N VAL A 107 -1.93 0.78 12.65
CA VAL A 107 -1.46 1.83 11.75
C VAL A 107 -2.66 2.54 11.14
N THR A 108 -2.78 3.84 11.38
CA THR A 108 -3.90 4.62 10.85
C THR A 108 -3.66 5.03 9.39
N ARG A 109 -4.75 5.30 8.67
CA ARG A 109 -4.69 5.80 7.29
C ARG A 109 -3.95 7.13 7.18
N GLU A 110 -4.04 7.98 8.21
CA GLU A 110 -3.30 9.25 8.27
C GLU A 110 -1.79 9.02 8.34
N GLN A 111 -1.35 8.05 9.13
CA GLN A 111 0.06 7.66 9.21
C GLN A 111 0.56 7.10 7.87
N LEU A 112 -0.24 6.24 7.22
CA LEU A 112 0.05 5.76 5.85
C LEU A 112 0.16 6.90 4.84
N GLY A 113 -0.73 7.89 4.93
CA GLY A 113 -0.71 9.08 4.07
C GLY A 113 0.54 9.94 4.26
N LYS A 114 0.99 10.14 5.51
CA LYS A 114 2.25 10.85 5.81
C LYS A 114 3.47 10.13 5.22
N MET A 115 3.53 8.80 5.32
CA MET A 115 4.60 8.01 4.72
C MET A 115 4.57 8.09 3.19
N TRP A 116 3.40 8.00 2.58
CA TRP A 116 3.26 8.16 1.12
C TRP A 116 3.76 9.53 0.65
N GLN A 117 3.39 10.60 1.35
CA GLN A 117 3.83 11.97 1.02
C GLN A 117 5.36 12.10 1.15
N SER A 118 5.94 11.54 2.22
CA SER A 118 7.40 11.52 2.41
C SER A 118 8.12 10.82 1.26
N ASN A 119 7.60 9.68 0.77
CA ASN A 119 8.21 8.96 -0.36
C ASN A 119 8.14 9.74 -1.67
N ILE A 120 7.05 10.48 -1.90
CA ILE A 120 6.90 11.37 -3.06
C ILE A 120 7.92 12.50 -3.00
N ASP A 121 8.05 13.15 -1.84
CA ASP A 121 8.93 14.29 -1.66
C ASP A 121 10.41 13.87 -1.81
N GLU A 122 10.77 12.68 -1.32
CA GLU A 122 12.10 12.10 -1.54
C GLU A 122 12.39 11.85 -3.02
N LYS A 123 11.46 11.23 -3.76
CA LYS A 123 11.59 11.04 -5.22
C LYS A 123 11.72 12.37 -5.95
N ARG A 124 11.03 13.42 -5.50
CA ARG A 124 11.14 14.77 -6.08
C ARG A 124 12.48 15.42 -5.76
N ASN A 125 12.96 15.33 -4.52
CA ASN A 125 14.25 15.88 -4.10
C ASN A 125 15.42 15.22 -4.84
N ILE A 126 15.38 13.89 -5.05
CA ILE A 126 16.41 13.20 -5.85
C ILE A 126 16.46 13.73 -7.28
N LYS A 127 15.31 14.07 -7.89
CA LYS A 127 15.27 14.66 -9.23
C LYS A 127 15.79 16.10 -9.29
N LEU A 128 15.74 16.83 -8.17
CA LEU A 128 16.17 18.22 -8.09
C LEU A 128 17.67 18.38 -7.84
N ILE A 129 18.33 17.35 -7.29
CA ILE A 129 19.80 17.34 -7.14
C ILE A 129 20.39 17.05 -8.53
N PRO A 130 21.05 18.01 -9.20
CA PRO A 130 21.71 17.73 -10.48
C PRO A 130 22.75 16.63 -10.26
N ALA A 131 22.82 15.67 -11.18
CA ALA A 131 23.81 14.61 -11.13
C ALA A 131 25.19 15.24 -10.90
N LYS A 132 25.84 14.89 -9.78
CA LYS A 132 27.17 15.39 -9.43
C LYS A 132 28.07 15.12 -10.62
N ASN A 133 28.50 16.19 -11.31
CA ASN A 133 29.46 16.09 -12.39
C ASN A 133 30.67 15.32 -11.85
N SER A 134 30.89 14.12 -12.41
CA SER A 134 32.06 13.31 -12.07
C SER A 134 33.30 14.04 -12.61
N PRO A 135 34.41 14.05 -11.85
CA PRO A 135 35.65 14.72 -12.25
C PRO A 135 36.24 14.14 -13.54
#